data_AF-A0A2H0UZN2-F1
#
_entry.id   AF-A0A2H0UZN2-F1
#
_cell.length_a   1.000
_cell.length_b   1.000
_cell.length_c   1.000
_cell.angle_alpha   90.00
_cell.angle_beta   90.00
_cell.angle_gamma   90.00
#
_symmetry.space_group_name_H-M   'P 1'
#
loop_
_entity.id
_entity.type
_entity.pdbx_description
1 polymer ?
#
loop_
_entity_poly.entity_id
_entity_poly.type
_entity_poly.pdbx_seq_one_letter_code
_entity_poly.pdbx_strand_id
1 'polypeptide(L)'
;MLKKLRLYFLLIALAELISFGSFLSPEFRQIAFFVIVSLTLLLSLQKLEYGLLILLGELFIGSKGYLFYFEQGGLIISIRIALFLVVMSVWLAKITVLWNREGYRSMLAKLALPFGRYYGLLGVAIGWGIVNGYFRGNEFSNIFFDANSWIYWLMIFPLADVVNEREENGGEFWRELSAVFSAAVIWLSAKTLGLLFAFSHSLIVALYELYPWIRVTGVGEITVMESGFVRIFF
;
A
#
# COMPACT_ATOMS: atom_id res chain seq x y z
N MET A 1 8.66 -19.85 -10.10
CA MET A 1 8.76 -18.39 -10.30
C MET A 1 7.76 -17.91 -11.36
N LEU A 2 7.85 -18.36 -12.62
CA LEU A 2 6.98 -17.90 -13.72
C LEU A 2 5.47 -18.04 -13.44
N LYS A 3 5.03 -19.16 -12.84
CA LYS A 3 3.61 -19.38 -12.47
C LYS A 3 3.11 -18.34 -11.45
N LYS A 4 3.93 -18.01 -10.44
CA LYS A 4 3.57 -17.04 -9.39
C LYS A 4 3.59 -15.61 -9.93
N LEU A 5 4.59 -15.27 -10.75
CA LEU A 5 4.63 -13.99 -11.47
C LEU A 5 3.36 -13.79 -12.31
N ARG A 6 2.96 -14.78 -13.10
CA ARG A 6 1.72 -14.73 -13.89
C ARG A 6 0.48 -14.56 -13.01
N LEU A 7 0.41 -15.27 -11.89
CA LEU A 7 -0.69 -15.13 -10.93
C LEU A 7 -0.76 -13.69 -10.40
N TYR A 8 0.35 -13.14 -9.88
CA TYR A 8 0.36 -11.78 -9.35
C TYR A 8 0.05 -10.72 -10.39
N PHE A 9 0.56 -10.88 -11.62
CA PHE A 9 0.21 -10.00 -12.74
C PHE A 9 -1.30 -10.00 -13.01
N LEU A 10 -1.92 -11.19 -13.06
CA LEU A 10 -3.36 -11.31 -13.25
C LEU A 10 -4.16 -10.74 -12.08
N LEU A 11 -3.69 -10.89 -10.85
CA LEU A 11 -4.34 -10.32 -9.66
C LEU A 11 -4.26 -8.78 -9.67
N ILE A 12 -3.12 -8.20 -10.05
CA ILE A 12 -2.96 -6.74 -10.19
C ILE A 12 -3.90 -6.22 -11.29
N ALA A 13 -3.89 -6.85 -12.47
CA ALA A 13 -4.78 -6.49 -13.56
C ALA A 13 -6.26 -6.58 -13.15
N LEU A 14 -6.63 -7.65 -12.44
CA LEU A 14 -7.98 -7.82 -11.90
C LEU A 14 -8.33 -6.72 -10.89
N ALA A 15 -7.43 -6.39 -9.98
CA ALA A 15 -7.64 -5.32 -9.00
C ALA A 15 -7.87 -3.97 -9.68
N GLU A 16 -7.13 -3.63 -10.73
CA GLU A 16 -7.36 -2.40 -11.49
C GLU A 16 -8.67 -2.42 -12.29
N LEU A 17 -9.05 -3.56 -12.87
CA LEU A 17 -10.35 -3.70 -13.54
C LEU A 17 -11.51 -3.52 -12.55
N ILE A 18 -11.41 -4.11 -11.35
CA ILE A 18 -12.39 -3.91 -10.28
C ILE A 18 -12.39 -2.46 -9.81
N SER A 19 -11.22 -1.82 -9.71
CA SER A 19 -11.11 -0.39 -9.36
C SER A 19 -11.79 0.50 -10.39
N PHE A 20 -11.57 0.25 -11.68
CA PHE A 20 -12.25 0.97 -12.76
C PHE A 20 -13.78 0.76 -12.70
N GLY A 21 -14.25 -0.47 -12.48
CA GLY A 21 -15.68 -0.73 -12.24
C GLY A 21 -16.22 -0.01 -10.99
N SER A 22 -15.42 0.07 -9.93
CA SER A 22 -15.75 0.77 -8.67
C SER A 22 -15.79 2.28 -8.83
N PHE A 23 -15.08 2.83 -9.80
CA PHE A 23 -15.18 4.23 -10.16
C PHE A 23 -16.56 4.55 -10.74
N LEU A 24 -17.09 3.68 -11.60
CA LEU A 24 -18.39 3.85 -12.27
C LEU A 24 -19.60 3.68 -11.33
N SER A 25 -19.48 2.89 -10.26
CA SER A 25 -20.58 2.67 -9.30
C SER A 25 -20.11 2.85 -7.85
N PRO A 26 -20.64 3.85 -7.12
CA PRO A 26 -20.31 4.08 -5.70
C PRO A 26 -20.66 2.90 -4.78
N GLU A 27 -21.76 2.19 -5.04
CA GLU A 27 -22.14 1.00 -4.25
C GLU A 27 -21.14 -0.13 -4.44
N PHE A 28 -20.73 -0.39 -5.68
CA PHE A 28 -19.74 -1.41 -6.00
C PHE A 28 -18.39 -1.10 -5.36
N ARG A 29 -18.01 0.19 -5.27
CA ARG A 29 -16.79 0.65 -4.61
C ARG A 29 -16.74 0.26 -3.13
N GLN A 30 -17.82 0.50 -2.39
CA GLN A 30 -17.88 0.16 -0.96
C GLN A 30 -17.79 -1.35 -0.76
N ILE A 31 -18.50 -2.12 -1.59
CA ILE A 31 -18.44 -3.59 -1.55
C ILE A 31 -17.02 -4.08 -1.83
N ALA A 32 -16.38 -3.59 -2.89
CA ALA A 32 -15.01 -3.97 -3.26
C ALA A 32 -14.02 -3.63 -2.13
N PHE A 33 -14.14 -2.43 -1.53
CA PHE A 33 -13.33 -2.02 -0.39
C PHE A 33 -13.44 -3.00 0.78
N PHE A 34 -14.66 -3.30 1.25
CA PHE A 34 -14.85 -4.20 2.40
C PHE A 34 -14.44 -5.64 2.09
N VAL A 35 -14.64 -6.12 0.86
CA VAL A 35 -14.18 -7.45 0.43
C VAL A 35 -12.66 -7.53 0.49
N ILE A 36 -11.93 -6.56 -0.07
CA ILE A 36 -10.46 -6.55 -0.06
C ILE A 36 -9.92 -6.48 1.38
N VAL A 37 -10.50 -5.61 2.22
CA VAL A 37 -10.12 -5.48 3.63
C VAL A 37 -10.36 -6.79 4.39
N SER A 38 -11.52 -7.41 4.19
CA SER A 38 -11.88 -8.68 4.87
C SER A 38 -10.99 -9.83 4.41
N LEU A 39 -10.72 -9.95 3.10
CA LEU A 39 -9.79 -10.94 2.57
C LEU A 39 -8.39 -10.75 3.13
N THR A 40 -7.91 -9.51 3.20
CA THR A 40 -6.60 -9.20 3.79
C THR A 40 -6.56 -9.59 5.26
N LEU A 41 -7.61 -9.32 6.03
CA LEU A 41 -7.70 -9.71 7.43
C LEU A 41 -7.63 -11.24 7.58
N LEU A 42 -8.46 -11.99 6.85
CA LEU A 42 -8.49 -13.45 6.90
C LEU A 42 -7.14 -14.06 6.52
N LEU A 43 -6.52 -13.57 5.46
CA LEU A 43 -5.21 -14.05 5.00
C LEU A 43 -4.09 -13.68 5.99
N SER A 44 -4.13 -12.48 6.57
CA SER A 44 -3.15 -12.03 7.58
C SER A 44 -3.23 -12.86 8.87
N LEU A 45 -4.44 -13.24 9.29
CA LEU A 45 -4.66 -14.12 10.43
C LEU A 45 -4.04 -15.50 10.18
N GLN A 46 -4.23 -16.07 8.99
CA GLN A 46 -3.59 -17.33 8.59
C GLN A 46 -2.06 -17.20 8.54
N LYS A 47 -1.53 -16.26 7.75
CA LYS A 47 -0.11 -15.95 7.62
C LYS A 47 0.09 -14.47 7.40
N LEU A 48 0.86 -13.83 8.28
CA LEU A 48 1.09 -12.37 8.22
C LEU A 48 1.75 -11.95 6.90
N GLU A 49 2.55 -12.85 6.32
CA GLU A 49 3.14 -12.74 4.98
C GLU A 49 2.15 -12.31 3.90
N TYR A 50 0.97 -12.92 3.86
CA TYR A 50 -0.01 -12.62 2.81
C TYR A 50 -0.57 -11.20 2.96
N GLY A 51 -0.81 -10.78 4.20
CA GLY A 51 -1.19 -9.39 4.50
C GLY A 51 -0.14 -8.39 4.05
N LEU A 52 1.13 -8.65 4.37
CA LEU A 52 2.26 -7.81 3.95
C LEU A 52 2.41 -7.76 2.43
N LEU A 53 2.29 -8.89 1.73
CA LEU A 53 2.37 -8.93 0.27
C LEU A 53 1.24 -8.14 -0.39
N ILE A 54 0.02 -8.16 0.17
CA ILE A 54 -1.11 -7.35 -0.32
C ILE A 54 -0.84 -5.86 -0.07
N LEU A 55 -0.41 -5.50 1.14
CA LEU A 55 -0.11 -4.10 1.51
C LEU A 55 1.03 -3.52 0.66
N LEU A 56 2.11 -4.28 0.45
CA LEU A 56 3.23 -3.88 -0.41
C LEU A 56 2.82 -3.85 -1.89
N GLY A 57 2.00 -4.80 -2.33
CA GLY A 57 1.43 -4.80 -3.68
C GLY A 57 0.61 -3.54 -3.95
N GLU A 58 -0.26 -3.14 -3.01
CA GLU A 58 -1.00 -1.87 -3.07
C GLU A 58 -0.05 -0.68 -3.09
N LEU A 59 1.00 -0.67 -2.26
CA LEU A 59 1.99 0.41 -2.26
C LEU A 59 2.68 0.58 -3.62
N PHE A 60 2.97 -0.53 -4.32
CA PHE A 60 3.63 -0.48 -5.62
C PHE A 60 2.74 0.08 -6.72
N ILE A 61 1.44 -0.23 -6.74
CA ILE A 61 0.54 0.14 -7.86
C ILE A 61 -0.38 1.33 -7.55
N GLY A 62 -0.67 1.58 -6.27
CA GLY A 62 -1.75 2.45 -5.84
C GLY A 62 -1.39 3.92 -5.78
N SER A 63 -0.13 4.30 -6.00
CA SER A 63 0.41 5.67 -5.92
C SER A 63 -0.07 6.43 -4.67
N LYS A 64 -1.18 7.20 -4.71
CA LYS A 64 -1.79 7.88 -3.54
C LYS A 64 -2.58 6.99 -2.58
N GLY A 65 -2.93 5.77 -2.99
CA GLY A 65 -3.59 4.77 -2.15
C GLY A 65 -5.10 4.72 -2.23
N TYR A 66 -5.71 5.41 -3.20
CA TYR A 66 -7.16 5.50 -3.38
C TYR A 66 -7.67 4.63 -4.54
N LEU A 67 -6.95 3.56 -4.87
CA LEU A 67 -7.41 2.56 -5.85
C LEU A 67 -8.81 2.03 -5.46
N PHE A 68 -9.04 1.87 -4.16
CA PHE A 68 -10.34 1.73 -3.53
C PHE A 68 -10.41 2.67 -2.32
N TYR A 69 -11.61 3.13 -2.00
CA TYR A 69 -11.82 3.96 -0.81
C TYR A 69 -13.26 3.85 -0.34
N PHE A 70 -13.42 4.03 0.97
CA PHE A 70 -14.72 4.17 1.61
C PHE A 70 -15.02 5.65 1.80
N GLU A 71 -16.23 6.07 1.45
CA GLU A 71 -16.69 7.44 1.59
C GLU A 71 -18.09 7.45 2.22
N GLN A 72 -18.21 8.04 3.40
CA GLN A 72 -19.50 8.24 4.07
C GLN A 72 -19.46 9.50 4.93
N GLY A 73 -20.44 10.40 4.77
CA GLY A 73 -20.57 11.60 5.62
C GLY A 73 -19.37 12.55 5.59
N GLY A 74 -18.64 12.61 4.47
CA GLY A 74 -17.43 13.44 4.31
C GLY A 74 -16.15 12.80 4.84
N LEU A 75 -16.22 11.62 5.47
CA LEU A 75 -15.05 10.83 5.84
C LEU A 75 -14.61 9.98 4.64
N ILE A 76 -13.35 10.11 4.22
CA ILE A 76 -12.75 9.28 3.17
C ILE A 76 -11.63 8.44 3.77
N ILE A 77 -11.75 7.12 3.68
CA ILE A 77 -10.73 6.16 4.13
C ILE A 77 -10.19 5.44 2.90
N SER A 78 -8.89 5.62 2.64
CA SER A 78 -8.20 4.96 1.53
C SER A 78 -7.96 3.48 1.83
N ILE A 79 -7.90 2.64 0.79
CA ILE A 79 -7.60 1.22 0.95
C ILE A 79 -6.23 1.01 1.59
N ARG A 80 -5.25 1.87 1.29
CA ARG A 80 -3.92 1.83 1.92
C ARG A 80 -4.00 1.91 3.44
N ILE A 81 -4.74 2.89 3.95
CA ILE A 81 -4.89 3.09 5.40
C ILE A 81 -5.59 1.87 6.01
N ALA A 82 -6.66 1.36 5.37
CA ALA A 82 -7.38 0.20 5.86
C ALA A 82 -6.50 -1.07 5.89
N LEU A 83 -5.75 -1.35 4.83
CA LEU A 83 -4.82 -2.48 4.76
C LEU A 83 -3.70 -2.35 5.80
N PHE A 84 -3.13 -1.15 5.96
CA PHE A 84 -2.12 -0.87 6.97
C PHE A 84 -2.67 -1.16 8.37
N LEU A 85 -3.85 -0.65 8.71
CA LEU A 85 -4.49 -0.90 10.00
C LEU A 85 -4.75 -2.38 10.23
N VAL A 86 -5.24 -3.12 9.23
CA VAL A 86 -5.46 -4.58 9.34
C VAL A 86 -4.16 -5.31 9.62
N VAL A 87 -3.12 -5.09 8.80
CA VAL A 87 -1.84 -5.80 8.94
C VAL A 87 -1.19 -5.48 10.28
N MET A 88 -1.17 -4.21 10.67
CA MET A 88 -0.62 -3.78 11.96
C MET A 88 -1.41 -4.35 13.14
N SER A 89 -2.75 -4.36 13.08
CA SER A 89 -3.59 -4.90 14.15
C SER A 89 -3.40 -6.41 14.32
N VAL A 90 -3.34 -7.16 13.22
CA VAL A 90 -3.10 -8.60 13.26
C VAL A 90 -1.71 -8.92 13.79
N TRP A 91 -0.69 -8.17 13.36
CA TRP A 91 0.66 -8.31 13.88
C TRP A 91 0.75 -8.02 15.38
N LEU A 92 0.17 -6.90 15.84
CA LEU A 92 0.10 -6.56 17.27
C LEU A 92 -0.61 -7.66 18.07
N ALA A 93 -1.72 -8.20 17.57
CA ALA A 93 -2.40 -9.32 18.22
C ALA A 93 -1.51 -10.57 18.32
N LYS A 94 -0.75 -10.91 17.27
CA LYS A 94 0.18 -12.04 17.29
C LYS A 94 1.33 -11.84 18.27
N ILE A 95 1.91 -10.63 18.31
CA ILE A 95 3.00 -10.29 19.22
C ILE A 95 2.55 -10.27 20.68
N THR A 96 1.36 -9.74 20.98
CA THR A 96 0.81 -9.74 22.36
C THR A 96 0.51 -11.15 22.85
N VAL A 97 -0.02 -12.03 21.99
CA VAL A 97 -0.20 -13.46 22.32
C VAL A 97 1.16 -14.15 22.57
N LEU A 98 2.18 -13.84 21.76
CA LEU A 98 3.52 -14.38 21.93
C LEU A 98 4.14 -13.94 23.26
N TRP A 99 4.07 -12.64 23.58
CA TRP A 99 4.58 -12.11 24.84
C TRP A 99 3.95 -12.83 26.05
N ASN A 100 2.65 -13.05 26.03
CA ASN A 100 1.96 -13.77 27.11
C ASN A 100 2.38 -15.25 27.23
N ARG A 101 2.80 -15.90 26.15
CA ARG A 101 3.15 -17.34 26.13
C ARG A 101 4.63 -17.60 26.40
N GLU A 102 5.51 -16.80 25.82
CA GLU A 102 6.95 -17.05 25.75
C GLU A 102 7.79 -15.96 26.42
N GLY A 103 7.15 -14.89 26.89
CA GLY A 103 7.80 -13.79 27.59
C GLY A 103 8.38 -12.71 26.66
N TYR A 104 8.93 -11.66 27.27
CA TYR A 104 9.39 -10.47 26.53
C TYR A 104 10.63 -10.72 25.64
N ARG A 105 11.45 -11.73 25.97
CA ARG A 105 12.70 -12.00 25.25
C ARG A 105 12.46 -12.55 23.84
N SER A 106 11.48 -13.43 23.65
CA SER A 106 11.14 -13.97 22.33
C SER A 106 10.54 -12.90 21.43
N MET A 107 9.72 -11.99 21.99
CA MET A 107 9.21 -10.82 21.30
C MET A 107 10.33 -9.91 20.78
N LEU A 108 11.33 -9.59 21.62
CA LEU A 108 12.45 -8.74 21.22
C LEU A 108 13.30 -9.38 20.11
N ALA A 109 13.47 -10.70 20.12
CA ALA A 109 14.19 -11.41 19.07
C ALA A 109 13.49 -11.25 17.70
N LYS A 110 12.15 -11.38 17.66
CA LYS A 110 11.37 -11.19 16.42
C LYS A 110 11.39 -9.73 15.92
N LEU A 111 11.45 -8.78 16.83
CA LEU A 111 11.56 -7.34 16.55
C LEU A 111 12.98 -6.88 16.20
N ALA A 112 13.98 -7.78 16.22
CA ALA A 112 15.35 -7.41 15.95
C ALA A 112 15.50 -6.87 14.53
N LEU A 113 15.89 -5.60 14.41
CA LEU A 113 16.15 -4.95 13.13
C LEU A 113 17.65 -4.85 12.88
N PRO A 114 18.16 -5.27 11.70
CA PRO A 114 19.58 -5.13 11.37
C PRO A 114 20.06 -3.67 11.40
N PHE A 115 19.13 -2.71 11.24
CA PHE A 115 19.39 -1.27 11.22
C PHE A 115 18.62 -0.51 12.33
N GLY A 116 18.27 -1.18 13.43
CA GLY A 116 17.39 -0.64 14.48
C GLY A 116 17.80 0.73 15.03
N ARG A 117 19.11 1.01 15.10
CA ARG A 117 19.62 2.33 15.55
C ARG A 117 19.17 3.50 14.66
N TYR A 118 19.13 3.30 13.34
CA TYR A 118 18.74 4.34 12.40
C TYR A 118 17.23 4.56 12.42
N TYR A 119 16.46 3.48 12.61
CA TYR A 119 15.02 3.57 12.85
C TYR A 119 14.71 4.27 14.18
N GLY A 120 15.52 4.05 15.22
CA GLY A 120 15.43 4.80 16.47
C GLY A 120 15.67 6.29 16.28
N LEU A 121 16.70 6.67 15.53
CA LEU A 121 16.97 8.08 15.18
C LEU A 121 15.82 8.70 14.38
N LEU A 122 15.24 7.96 13.43
CA LEU A 122 14.06 8.40 12.68
C LEU A 122 12.87 8.64 13.63
N GLY A 123 12.61 7.71 14.55
CA GLY A 123 11.56 7.86 15.56
C GLY A 123 11.76 9.11 16.44
N VAL A 124 13.00 9.39 16.85
CA VAL A 124 13.35 10.62 17.58
C VAL A 124 13.10 11.86 16.72
N ALA A 125 13.48 11.85 15.44
CA ALA A 125 13.25 12.97 14.54
C ALA A 125 11.76 13.25 14.30
N ILE A 126 10.94 12.20 14.13
CA ILE A 126 9.48 12.31 14.00
C ILE A 126 8.88 12.86 15.30
N GLY A 127 9.28 12.30 16.45
CA GLY A 127 8.81 12.77 17.75
C GLY A 127 9.18 14.23 18.00
N TRP A 128 10.40 14.64 17.65
CA TRP A 128 10.84 16.02 17.69
C TRP A 128 9.99 16.92 16.79
N GLY A 129 9.70 16.49 15.56
CA GLY A 129 8.83 17.22 14.63
C GLY A 129 7.44 17.48 15.20
N ILE A 130 6.81 16.44 15.77
CA ILE A 130 5.48 16.54 16.42
C ILE A 130 5.52 17.52 17.60
N VAL A 131 6.50 17.38 18.49
CA VAL A 131 6.64 18.21 19.69
C VAL A 131 6.92 19.67 19.32
N ASN A 132 7.84 19.91 18.38
CA ASN A 132 8.14 21.26 17.90
C ASN A 132 6.94 21.89 17.15
N GLY A 133 6.21 21.08 16.36
CA GLY A 133 4.97 21.51 15.70
C GLY A 133 3.93 21.99 16.71
N TYR A 134 3.74 21.23 17.79
CA TYR A 134 2.84 21.57 18.88
C TYR A 134 3.26 22.86 19.62
N PHE A 135 4.53 22.99 20.02
CA PHE A 135 5.03 24.18 20.71
C PHE A 135 5.03 25.45 19.87
N ARG A 136 5.04 25.33 18.54
CA ARG A 136 4.90 26.46 17.62
C ARG A 136 3.46 26.88 17.38
N GLY A 137 2.49 26.25 18.03
CA GLY A 137 1.07 26.61 17.94
C GLY A 137 0.40 26.19 16.64
N ASN A 138 0.94 25.17 15.94
CA ASN A 138 0.28 24.63 14.76
C ASN A 138 -1.01 23.87 15.15
N GLU A 139 -2.00 23.89 14.28
CA GLU A 139 -3.21 23.10 14.46
C GLU A 139 -2.91 21.59 14.50
N PHE A 140 -3.61 20.88 15.39
CA PHE A 140 -3.44 19.43 15.54
C PHE A 140 -3.64 18.66 14.23
N SER A 141 -4.60 19.09 13.41
CA SER A 141 -4.87 18.51 12.09
C SER A 141 -3.62 18.50 11.20
N ASN A 142 -2.91 19.64 11.14
CA ASN A 142 -1.72 19.77 10.30
C ASN A 142 -0.56 18.90 10.82
N ILE A 143 -0.37 18.86 12.14
CA ILE A 143 0.65 18.00 12.76
C ILE A 143 0.34 16.52 12.51
N PHE A 144 -0.93 16.12 12.62
CA PHE A 144 -1.36 14.75 12.38
C PHE A 144 -1.16 14.34 10.92
N PHE A 145 -1.58 15.16 9.96
CA PHE A 145 -1.42 14.84 8.54
C PHE A 145 0.05 14.78 8.10
N ASP A 146 0.91 15.63 8.68
CA ASP A 146 2.36 15.56 8.44
C ASP A 146 2.96 14.29 9.06
N ALA A 147 2.63 13.98 10.32
CA ALA A 147 3.08 12.77 11.00
C ALA A 147 2.58 11.48 10.31
N ASN A 148 1.35 11.47 9.76
CA ASN A 148 0.75 10.32 9.09
C ASN A 148 1.61 9.80 7.92
N SER A 149 2.26 10.71 7.19
CA SER A 149 3.21 10.36 6.13
C SER A 149 4.38 9.51 6.63
N TRP A 150 4.74 9.63 7.91
CA TRP A 150 5.84 8.92 8.54
C TRP A 150 5.40 7.64 9.29
N ILE A 151 4.14 7.55 9.71
CA ILE A 151 3.60 6.39 10.44
C ILE A 151 3.72 5.10 9.62
N TYR A 152 3.72 5.18 8.29
CA TYR A 152 3.86 4.03 7.41
C TYR A 152 5.18 3.27 7.61
N TRP A 153 6.23 3.92 8.14
CA TRP A 153 7.49 3.27 8.49
C TRP A 153 7.33 2.20 9.57
N LEU A 154 6.27 2.23 10.38
CA LEU A 154 5.98 1.19 11.37
C LEU A 154 5.78 -0.21 10.74
N MET A 155 5.50 -0.29 9.43
CA MET A 155 5.45 -1.56 8.70
C MET A 155 6.77 -2.36 8.75
N ILE A 156 7.88 -1.70 9.10
CA ILE A 156 9.16 -2.40 9.30
C ILE A 156 9.06 -3.49 10.38
N PHE A 157 8.19 -3.33 11.39
CA PHE A 157 8.06 -4.29 12.47
C PHE A 157 7.40 -5.62 12.04
N PRO A 158 6.20 -5.63 11.41
CA PRO A 158 5.65 -6.88 10.87
C PRO A 158 6.55 -7.47 9.78
N LEU A 159 7.26 -6.65 9.01
CA LEU A 159 8.23 -7.14 8.03
C LEU A 159 9.40 -7.88 8.69
N ALA A 160 9.95 -7.33 9.78
CA ALA A 160 11.02 -7.95 10.53
C ALA A 160 10.60 -9.27 11.18
N ASP A 161 9.41 -9.32 11.78
CA ASP A 161 8.86 -10.55 12.35
C ASP A 161 8.81 -11.69 11.31
N VAL A 162 8.28 -11.39 10.11
CA VAL A 162 8.18 -12.37 9.01
C VAL A 162 9.54 -12.79 8.46
N VAL A 163 10.50 -11.86 8.34
CA VAL A 163 11.83 -12.16 7.80
C VAL A 163 12.67 -12.95 8.81
N ASN A 164 12.65 -12.56 10.09
CA ASN A 164 13.43 -13.19 11.15
C ASN A 164 12.89 -14.59 11.50
N GLU A 165 11.58 -14.81 11.43
CA GLU A 165 10.97 -16.14 11.65
C GLU A 165 11.47 -17.20 10.65
N ARG A 166 12.01 -16.78 9.50
CA ARG A 166 12.44 -17.68 8.43
C ARG A 166 13.96 -17.75 8.24
N GLU A 167 14.80 -17.46 9.22
CA GLU A 167 16.26 -17.57 9.05
C GLU A 167 16.72 -18.95 8.50
N GLU A 168 15.98 -20.04 8.76
CA GLU A 168 16.20 -21.38 8.15
C GLU A 168 15.64 -21.57 6.72
N ASN A 169 14.71 -20.74 6.24
CA ASN A 169 14.03 -20.81 4.92
C ASN A 169 13.93 -19.45 4.20
N GLY A 170 14.85 -18.53 4.49
CA GLY A 170 14.67 -17.06 4.36
C GLY A 170 14.40 -16.53 2.96
N GLY A 171 14.64 -17.32 1.91
CA GLY A 171 14.45 -16.89 0.53
C GLY A 171 13.00 -16.89 0.02
N GLU A 172 12.05 -17.55 0.71
CA GLU A 172 10.70 -17.68 0.13
C GLU A 172 9.91 -16.38 0.13
N PHE A 173 9.86 -15.64 1.24
CA PHE A 173 9.17 -14.35 1.30
C PHE A 173 9.77 -13.37 0.28
N TRP A 174 11.10 -13.24 0.22
CA TRP A 174 11.78 -12.38 -0.75
C TRP A 174 11.49 -12.78 -2.19
N ARG A 175 11.36 -14.07 -2.47
CA ARG A 175 10.97 -14.57 -3.79
C ARG A 175 9.54 -14.20 -4.15
N GLU A 176 8.60 -14.27 -3.20
CA GLU A 176 7.22 -13.81 -3.41
C GLU A 176 7.15 -12.30 -3.60
N LEU A 177 7.84 -11.55 -2.74
CA LEU A 177 7.92 -10.10 -2.83
C LEU A 177 8.53 -9.66 -4.16
N SER A 178 9.62 -10.29 -4.59
CA SER A 178 10.24 -10.05 -5.89
C SER A 178 9.29 -10.35 -7.05
N ALA A 179 8.48 -11.40 -6.95
CA ALA A 179 7.48 -11.72 -7.96
C ALA A 179 6.33 -10.69 -8.00
N VAL A 180 5.83 -10.23 -6.83
CA VAL A 180 4.83 -9.16 -6.73
C VAL A 180 5.37 -7.85 -7.31
N PHE A 181 6.59 -7.47 -6.90
CA PHE A 181 7.27 -6.27 -7.39
C PHE A 181 7.49 -6.32 -8.91
N SER A 182 7.99 -7.44 -9.43
CA SER A 182 8.20 -7.61 -10.88
C SER A 182 6.88 -7.55 -11.65
N ALA A 183 5.80 -8.14 -11.12
CA ALA A 183 4.48 -8.05 -11.72
C ALA A 183 3.96 -6.60 -11.75
N ALA A 184 4.14 -5.86 -10.65
CA ALA A 184 3.77 -4.45 -10.55
C ALA A 184 4.55 -3.60 -11.56
N VAL A 185 5.87 -3.77 -11.66
CA VAL A 185 6.71 -3.02 -12.62
C VAL A 185 6.28 -3.30 -14.07
N ILE A 186 6.04 -4.57 -14.43
CA ILE A 186 5.57 -4.93 -15.77
C ILE A 186 4.20 -4.28 -16.05
N TRP A 187 3.28 -4.37 -15.09
CA TRP A 187 1.95 -3.78 -15.21
C TRP A 187 1.99 -2.26 -15.37
N LEU A 188 2.73 -1.55 -14.51
CA LEU A 188 2.86 -0.10 -14.57
C LEU A 188 3.53 0.36 -15.87
N SER A 189 4.55 -0.38 -16.34
CA SER A 189 5.19 -0.11 -17.63
C SER A 189 4.20 -0.27 -18.79
N ALA A 190 3.44 -1.36 -18.80
CA ALA A 190 2.42 -1.62 -19.81
C ALA A 190 1.31 -0.56 -19.79
N LYS A 191 0.84 -0.18 -18.59
CA LYS A 191 -0.17 0.87 -18.38
C LYS A 191 0.33 2.24 -18.87
N THR A 192 1.57 2.59 -18.53
CA THR A 192 2.20 3.85 -18.98
C THR A 192 2.28 3.93 -20.51
N LEU A 193 2.79 2.87 -21.15
CA LEU A 193 2.90 2.83 -22.62
C LEU A 193 1.53 2.81 -23.30
N GLY A 194 0.58 2.03 -22.76
CA GLY A 194 -0.77 1.94 -23.29
C GLY A 194 -1.51 3.28 -23.23
N LEU A 195 -1.39 4.00 -22.12
CA LEU A 195 -1.98 5.33 -22.01
C LEU A 195 -1.25 6.36 -22.86
N LEU A 196 0.09 6.31 -22.94
CA LEU A 196 0.83 7.22 -23.82
C LEU A 196 0.35 7.08 -25.26
N PHE A 197 0.17 5.85 -25.72
CA PHE A 197 -0.42 5.56 -27.03
C PHE A 197 -1.85 6.12 -27.14
N ALA A 198 -2.71 5.83 -26.16
CA ALA A 198 -4.13 6.21 -26.22
C ALA A 198 -4.35 7.73 -26.23
N PHE A 199 -3.58 8.49 -25.44
CA PHE A 199 -3.63 9.94 -25.42
C PHE A 199 -3.00 10.57 -26.67
N SER A 200 -1.87 10.02 -27.16
CA SER A 200 -1.24 10.49 -28.40
C SER A 200 -2.14 10.34 -29.62
N HIS A 201 -3.06 9.37 -29.61
CA HIS A 201 -4.02 9.12 -30.69
C HIS A 201 -5.42 9.68 -30.42
N SER A 202 -5.60 10.46 -29.34
CA SER A 202 -6.90 11.07 -28.98
C SER A 202 -8.06 10.05 -28.88
N LEU A 203 -7.80 8.87 -28.32
CA LEU A 203 -8.84 7.86 -28.14
C LEU A 203 -9.91 8.36 -27.16
N ILE A 204 -11.18 8.34 -27.57
CA ILE A 204 -12.32 8.83 -26.79
C ILE A 204 -12.36 8.19 -25.39
N VAL A 205 -12.17 6.88 -25.29
CA VAL A 205 -12.17 6.15 -24.01
C VAL A 205 -11.08 6.65 -23.06
N ALA A 206 -9.92 7.05 -23.58
CA ALA A 206 -8.83 7.59 -22.77
C ALA A 206 -9.18 8.93 -22.13
N LEU A 207 -9.91 9.78 -22.87
CA LEU A 207 -10.26 11.13 -22.45
C LEU A 207 -11.45 11.17 -21.48
N TYR A 208 -12.49 10.37 -21.72
CA TYR A 208 -13.74 10.49 -20.97
C TYR A 208 -13.86 9.53 -19.78
N GLU A 209 -13.21 8.36 -19.84
CA GLU A 209 -13.38 7.33 -18.81
C GLU A 209 -12.09 7.09 -18.02
N LEU A 210 -10.98 6.87 -18.74
CA LEU A 210 -9.70 6.55 -18.09
C LEU A 210 -9.08 7.78 -17.41
N TYR A 211 -9.12 8.96 -18.03
CA TYR A 211 -8.56 10.17 -17.44
C TYR A 211 -9.22 10.53 -16.09
N PRO A 212 -10.57 10.61 -15.96
CA PRO A 212 -11.19 10.90 -14.67
C PRO A 212 -10.89 9.83 -13.62
N TRP A 213 -10.91 8.55 -13.98
CA TRP A 213 -10.57 7.47 -13.06
C TRP A 213 -9.14 7.61 -12.52
N ILE A 214 -8.16 7.81 -13.40
CA ILE A 214 -6.74 8.00 -13.01
C ILE A 214 -6.59 9.21 -12.11
N ARG A 215 -7.26 10.31 -12.46
CA ARG A 215 -7.17 11.58 -11.74
C ARG A 215 -7.80 11.52 -10.36
N VAL A 216 -8.99 10.91 -10.23
CA VAL A 216 -9.74 10.82 -8.97
C VAL A 216 -9.11 9.81 -8.01
N THR A 217 -8.71 8.64 -8.51
CA THR A 217 -8.02 7.64 -7.67
C THR A 217 -6.58 8.04 -7.35
N GLY A 218 -6.03 9.01 -8.09
CA GLY A 218 -4.68 9.50 -7.88
C GLY A 218 -3.61 8.43 -8.12
N VAL A 219 -3.92 7.43 -8.96
CA VAL A 219 -2.99 6.35 -9.31
C VAL A 219 -1.91 6.82 -10.28
N GLY A 220 -2.13 7.93 -10.97
CA GLY A 220 -1.14 8.52 -11.86
C GLY A 220 -1.43 9.98 -12.18
N GLU A 221 -0.46 10.63 -12.82
CA GLU A 221 -0.54 12.02 -13.24
C GLU A 221 -0.36 12.12 -14.75
N ILE A 222 -1.34 12.75 -15.40
CA ILE A 222 -1.35 12.96 -16.85
C ILE A 222 -1.35 14.46 -17.09
N THR A 223 -0.31 14.94 -17.76
CA THR A 223 -0.15 16.35 -18.10
C THR A 223 0.02 16.49 -19.61
N VAL A 224 -0.91 17.20 -20.24
CA VAL A 224 -0.79 17.63 -21.63
C VAL A 224 0.13 18.83 -21.67
N MET A 225 1.16 18.77 -22.51
CA MET A 225 2.11 19.85 -22.77
C MET A 225 1.82 20.50 -24.12
N GLU A 226 2.52 21.59 -24.41
CA GLU A 226 2.48 22.24 -25.71
C GLU A 226 2.89 21.28 -26.84
N SER A 227 2.41 21.53 -28.06
CA SER A 227 2.72 20.75 -29.26
C SER A 227 2.25 19.28 -29.26
N GLY A 228 1.20 18.95 -28.50
CA GLY A 228 0.59 17.61 -28.52
C GLY A 228 1.38 16.54 -27.75
N PHE A 229 2.38 16.94 -26.97
CA PHE A 229 3.14 16.04 -26.12
C PHE A 229 2.40 15.75 -24.82
N VAL A 230 2.37 14.49 -24.38
CA VAL A 230 1.68 14.07 -23.15
C VAL A 230 2.67 13.38 -22.22
N ARG A 231 2.76 13.87 -20.98
CA ARG A 231 3.54 13.22 -19.91
C ARG A 231 2.61 12.39 -19.04
N ILE A 232 3.04 11.16 -18.74
CA ILE A 232 2.29 10.21 -17.94
C ILE A 232 3.23 9.62 -16.89
N PHE A 233 2.81 9.70 -15.63
CA PHE A 233 3.54 9.17 -14.47
C PHE A 233 2.60 8.29 -13.64
N PHE A 234 3.15 7.20 -13.10
CA PHE A 234 2.49 6.29 -12.17
C PHE A 234 3.36 6.10 -10.93
#